data_AF-A0A9W8DLX9-F1
#
_entry.id   AF-A0A9W8DLX9-F1
#
_cell.length_a   1.000
_cell.length_b   1.000
_cell.length_c   1.000
_cell.angle_alpha   90.00
_cell.angle_beta   90.00
_cell.angle_gamma   90.00
#
_symmetry.space_group_name_H-M   'P 1'
#
loop_
_entity.id
_entity.type
_entity.pdbx_description
1 polymer ?
#
loop_
_entity_poly.entity_id
_entity_poly.type
_entity_poly.pdbx_seq_one_letter_code
_entity_poly.pdbx_strand_id
1 'polypeptide(L)'
;MSTLIKPGLWQFLRTTSGVPCRRLQSTYSPAMTVSASTMGFQYERAVALTLRDFGMDTMHSGRVGDRGIDFRGTWQLTSGAKPVGLVGQCKFAVADALGAVAADGVEDDEDLEYEHTIPADQFVQTMAPSSTTAVDPAVPVGDSAAPSATIAAPTGPSQYPAARGRAVFGPAGIRDMEGVLSHHPPGTLGLLVSNRRFGMAAVRQAMGSNLPLLLVNLAPPAGALPSLLGTKLQCTGFQWNYTAEALLPGLVAVPRYPTTAGQTLAFPVHPNTGPSPAAVSSAPEIILLLHGRKIQPAPAF
;
A
#
# COMPACT_ATOMS: atom_id res chain seq x y z
N MET A 1 4.12 -27.86 47.28
CA MET A 1 3.16 -28.77 46.64
C MET A 1 3.17 -28.46 45.15
N SER A 2 3.98 -29.20 44.40
CA SER A 2 4.26 -28.94 42.98
C SER A 2 3.54 -29.98 42.14
N THR A 3 2.62 -29.53 41.28
CA THR A 3 1.87 -30.39 40.37
C THR A 3 2.65 -30.57 39.07
N LEU A 4 3.18 -31.78 38.90
CA LEU A 4 3.92 -32.25 37.74
C LEU A 4 2.92 -32.69 36.65
N ILE A 5 2.85 -31.96 35.53
CA ILE A 5 2.06 -32.36 34.35
C ILE A 5 2.92 -33.29 33.49
N LYS A 6 2.48 -34.55 33.32
CA LYS A 6 3.10 -35.54 32.43
C LYS A 6 2.69 -35.28 30.96
N PRO A 7 3.61 -35.34 29.97
CA PRO A 7 3.24 -35.30 28.57
C PRO A 7 2.68 -36.65 28.10
N GLY A 8 1.58 -36.58 27.36
CA GLY A 8 0.84 -37.71 26.82
C GLY A 8 1.56 -38.44 25.70
N LEU A 9 1.48 -39.76 25.80
CA LEU A 9 1.97 -40.80 24.90
C LEU A 9 1.14 -40.80 23.61
N TRP A 10 1.74 -40.56 22.44
CA TRP A 10 1.11 -40.81 21.15
C TRP A 10 1.15 -42.31 20.86
N GLN A 11 0.06 -43.03 21.17
CA GLN A 11 -0.13 -44.41 20.75
C GLN A 11 -0.72 -44.47 19.34
N PHE A 12 0.06 -45.02 18.42
CA PHE A 12 -0.38 -45.50 17.11
C PHE A 12 -1.34 -46.68 17.29
N LEU A 13 -2.65 -46.46 17.13
CA LEU A 13 -3.62 -47.54 16.95
C LEU A 13 -3.75 -47.85 15.46
N ARG A 14 -3.15 -48.97 15.02
CA ARG A 14 -3.51 -49.62 13.76
C ARG A 14 -4.82 -50.38 13.98
N THR A 15 -5.93 -49.86 13.46
CA THR A 15 -7.18 -50.60 13.39
C THR A 15 -7.26 -51.38 12.09
N THR A 16 -7.10 -52.70 12.17
CA THR A 16 -7.40 -53.67 11.10
C THR A 16 -8.88 -54.05 11.11
N SER A 17 -9.75 -53.12 10.71
CA SER A 17 -11.12 -53.47 10.34
C SER A 17 -11.58 -52.63 9.14
N GLY A 18 -11.94 -53.34 8.08
CA GLY A 18 -12.41 -52.77 6.81
C GLY A 18 -13.79 -52.16 6.94
N VAL A 19 -13.87 -51.00 7.60
CA VAL A 19 -15.04 -50.13 7.55
C VAL A 19 -14.89 -49.26 6.31
N PRO A 20 -15.87 -49.24 5.38
CA PRO A 20 -15.82 -48.35 4.23
C PRO A 20 -15.68 -46.92 4.74
N CYS A 21 -14.61 -46.25 4.29
CA CYS A 21 -14.32 -44.86 4.58
C CYS A 21 -15.52 -44.02 4.10
N ARG A 22 -16.51 -43.82 4.98
CA ARG A 22 -17.55 -42.82 4.80
C ARG A 22 -16.81 -41.50 4.77
N ARG A 23 -16.58 -41.00 3.56
CA ARG A 23 -16.20 -39.63 3.26
C ARG A 23 -17.02 -38.75 4.19
N LEU A 24 -16.39 -38.24 5.25
CA LEU A 24 -16.98 -37.25 6.13
C LEU A 24 -17.34 -36.10 5.19
N GLN A 25 -18.62 -36.03 4.82
CA GLN A 25 -19.17 -34.87 4.16
C GLN A 25 -19.00 -33.77 5.21
N SER A 26 -17.91 -33.00 5.04
CA SER A 26 -17.70 -31.77 5.77
C SER A 26 -19.00 -31.00 5.63
N THR A 27 -19.75 -30.93 6.73
CA THR A 27 -20.96 -30.12 6.83
C THR A 27 -20.48 -28.68 6.74
N TYR A 28 -20.30 -28.21 5.51
CA TYR A 28 -20.04 -26.83 5.18
C TYR A 28 -21.20 -26.05 5.77
N SER A 29 -20.97 -25.47 6.95
CA SER A 29 -21.86 -24.44 7.45
C SER A 29 -21.94 -23.37 6.36
N PRO A 30 -23.15 -22.96 5.94
CA PRO A 30 -23.28 -21.98 4.87
C PRO A 30 -22.45 -20.76 5.26
N ALA A 31 -21.40 -20.49 4.49
CA ALA A 31 -20.49 -19.39 4.76
C ALA A 31 -21.33 -18.11 4.84
N MET A 32 -21.42 -17.51 6.03
CA MET A 32 -22.11 -16.24 6.21
C MET A 32 -21.53 -15.25 5.22
N THR A 33 -22.34 -14.86 4.24
CA THR A 33 -21.92 -13.91 3.21
C THR A 33 -21.97 -12.53 3.83
N VAL A 34 -20.80 -12.00 4.21
CA VAL A 34 -20.70 -10.64 4.73
C VAL A 34 -20.89 -9.66 3.57
N SER A 35 -21.78 -8.68 3.74
CA SER A 35 -22.03 -7.69 2.70
C SER A 35 -20.81 -6.80 2.46
N ALA A 36 -20.68 -6.23 1.25
CA ALA A 36 -19.57 -5.34 0.92
C ALA A 36 -19.52 -4.09 1.81
N SER A 37 -20.68 -3.55 2.20
CA SER A 37 -20.76 -2.39 3.12
C SER A 37 -20.32 -2.77 4.53
N THR A 38 -20.72 -3.95 5.03
CA THR A 38 -20.21 -4.48 6.31
C THR A 38 -18.70 -4.63 6.28
N MET A 39 -18.13 -5.19 5.19
CA MET A 39 -16.68 -5.31 5.04
C MET A 39 -15.98 -3.94 4.98
N GLY A 40 -16.55 -2.96 4.27
CA GLY A 40 -16.05 -1.58 4.23
C GLY A 40 -15.97 -0.97 5.64
N PHE A 41 -17.06 -1.06 6.39
CA PHE A 41 -17.10 -0.57 7.77
C PHE A 41 -16.09 -1.27 8.70
N GLN A 42 -15.94 -2.61 8.57
CA GLN A 42 -14.91 -3.31 9.34
C GLN A 42 -13.49 -2.87 8.95
N TYR A 43 -13.25 -2.62 7.65
CA TYR A 43 -11.98 -2.10 7.16
C TYR A 43 -11.69 -0.70 7.71
N GLU A 44 -12.65 0.22 7.71
CA GLU A 44 -12.51 1.56 8.31
C GLU A 44 -12.06 1.49 9.78
N ARG A 45 -12.66 0.58 10.57
CA ARG A 45 -12.26 0.35 11.96
C ARG A 45 -10.85 -0.22 12.08
N ALA A 46 -10.49 -1.18 11.22
CA ALA A 46 -9.15 -1.76 11.18
C ALA A 46 -8.09 -0.72 10.80
N VAL A 47 -8.39 0.16 9.84
CA VAL A 47 -7.55 1.31 9.48
C VAL A 47 -7.32 2.21 10.68
N ALA A 48 -8.38 2.64 11.38
CA ALA A 48 -8.23 3.51 12.55
C ALA A 48 -7.34 2.88 13.64
N LEU A 49 -7.49 1.57 13.89
CA LEU A 49 -6.63 0.83 14.81
C LEU A 49 -5.17 0.79 14.34
N THR A 50 -4.91 0.51 13.06
CA THR A 50 -3.56 0.49 12.50
C THR A 50 -2.92 1.88 12.48
N LEU A 51 -3.67 2.94 12.20
CA LEU A 51 -3.12 4.31 12.16
C LEU A 51 -2.63 4.80 13.53
N ARG A 52 -3.19 4.29 14.64
CA ARG A 52 -2.70 4.56 15.99
C ARG A 52 -1.27 4.07 16.22
N ASP A 53 -0.85 3.01 15.54
CA ASP A 53 0.53 2.53 15.63
C ASP A 53 1.54 3.54 15.06
N PHE A 54 1.08 4.45 14.19
CA PHE A 54 1.86 5.56 13.64
C PHE A 54 1.70 6.86 14.44
N GLY A 55 1.03 6.82 15.61
CA GLY A 55 0.78 8.00 16.44
C GLY A 55 -0.37 8.89 15.94
N MET A 56 -1.19 8.38 15.03
CA MET A 56 -2.40 9.08 14.57
C MET A 56 -3.59 8.69 15.44
N ASP A 57 -4.15 9.65 16.16
CA ASP A 57 -5.39 9.46 16.89
C ASP A 57 -6.57 9.81 15.98
N THR A 58 -7.25 8.77 15.51
CA THR A 58 -8.36 8.89 14.56
C THR A 58 -9.66 8.37 15.18
N MET A 59 -10.74 9.06 14.84
CA MET A 59 -12.11 8.74 15.20
C MET A 59 -12.93 8.58 13.92
N HIS A 60 -13.70 7.49 13.85
CA HIS A 60 -14.65 7.25 12.77
C HIS A 60 -15.67 8.40 12.68
N SER A 61 -15.97 8.86 11.47
CA SER A 61 -16.98 9.86 11.19
C SER A 61 -18.03 9.30 10.25
N GLY A 62 -19.01 8.55 10.76
CA GLY A 62 -20.08 7.98 9.93
C GLY A 62 -21.35 8.83 9.87
N ARG A 63 -21.26 10.12 9.54
CA ARG A 63 -22.44 11.01 9.59
C ARG A 63 -22.92 11.37 8.19
N VAL A 64 -24.21 11.21 7.95
CA VAL A 64 -24.87 11.73 6.74
C VAL A 64 -24.46 13.21 6.53
N GLY A 65 -23.84 13.50 5.39
CA GLY A 65 -23.34 14.84 5.05
C GLY A 65 -21.83 15.07 5.24
N ASP A 66 -21.07 14.07 5.67
CA ASP A 66 -19.61 14.12 5.80
C ASP A 66 -18.83 14.16 4.47
N ARG A 67 -19.53 14.11 3.33
CA ARG A 67 -18.96 14.12 1.98
C ARG A 67 -18.01 12.93 1.72
N GLY A 68 -18.26 11.80 2.38
CA GLY A 68 -17.45 10.59 2.21
C GLY A 68 -16.15 10.60 3.01
N ILE A 69 -16.10 11.36 4.11
CA ILE A 69 -15.01 11.31 5.08
C ILE A 69 -15.31 10.20 6.07
N ASP A 70 -14.47 9.17 6.10
CA ASP A 70 -14.69 8.01 6.96
C ASP A 70 -14.08 8.19 8.35
N PHE A 71 -13.04 9.02 8.48
CA PHE A 71 -12.46 9.35 9.78
C PHE A 71 -11.87 10.77 9.83
N ARG A 72 -11.76 11.27 11.07
CA ARG A 72 -11.11 12.54 11.40
C ARG A 72 -10.21 12.32 12.60
N GLY A 73 -9.20 13.16 12.79
CA GLY A 73 -8.29 12.96 13.89
C GLY A 73 -7.20 14.00 14.01
N THR A 74 -6.18 13.63 14.77
CA THR A 74 -4.94 14.41 14.88
C THR A 74 -3.74 13.48 14.78
N TRP A 75 -2.64 13.99 14.25
CA TRP A 75 -1.35 13.30 14.27
C TRP A 75 -0.41 14.01 15.22
N GLN A 76 -0.02 13.32 16.28
CA GLN A 76 1.01 13.79 17.19
C GLN A 76 2.38 13.35 16.68
N LEU A 77 3.08 14.26 16.02
CA LEU A 77 4.49 14.06 15.68
C LEU A 77 5.31 14.29 16.95
N THR A 78 6.17 13.34 17.31
CA THR A 78 6.90 13.26 18.58
C THR A 78 7.99 14.34 18.80
N SER A 79 7.93 15.47 18.09
CA SER A 79 8.96 16.53 18.10
C SER A 79 8.49 17.89 18.63
N GLY A 80 7.54 17.93 19.58
CA GLY A 80 7.04 19.20 20.15
C GLY A 80 6.30 20.09 19.13
N ALA A 81 6.10 19.59 17.91
CA ALA A 81 5.32 20.24 16.87
C ALA A 81 3.84 20.26 17.28
N LYS A 82 3.12 21.27 16.78
CA LYS A 82 1.68 21.35 16.93
C LYS A 82 1.03 20.10 16.30
N PRO A 83 0.03 19.47 16.94
CA PRO A 83 -0.69 18.36 16.35
C PRO A 83 -1.26 18.73 14.98
N VAL A 84 -1.07 17.86 13.99
CA VAL A 84 -1.57 18.04 12.62
C VAL A 84 -3.00 17.55 12.57
N GLY A 85 -3.93 18.35 12.04
CA GLY A 85 -5.32 17.91 11.86
C GLY A 85 -5.39 16.86 10.76
N LEU A 86 -6.19 15.81 10.94
CA LEU A 86 -6.38 14.75 9.95
C LEU A 86 -7.83 14.69 9.48
N VAL A 87 -8.00 14.48 8.18
CA VAL A 87 -9.23 13.96 7.58
C VAL A 87 -8.87 12.82 6.66
N GLY A 88 -9.68 11.77 6.63
CA GLY A 88 -9.37 10.64 5.79
C GLY A 88 -10.56 9.89 5.24
N GLN A 89 -10.28 9.22 4.14
CA GLN A 89 -11.22 8.36 3.42
C GLN A 89 -10.56 6.99 3.22
N CYS A 90 -11.35 5.95 3.42
CA CYS A 90 -11.01 4.56 3.23
C CYS A 90 -11.65 4.04 1.95
N LYS A 91 -10.88 3.30 1.15
CA LYS A 91 -11.42 2.53 0.04
C LYS A 91 -11.02 1.07 0.14
N PHE A 92 -12.02 0.24 0.38
CA PHE A 92 -11.86 -1.20 0.43
C PHE A 92 -12.38 -1.86 -0.84
N ALA A 93 -11.55 -2.67 -1.49
CA ALA A 93 -11.93 -3.54 -2.58
C ALA A 93 -11.91 -5.00 -2.11
N VAL A 94 -13.11 -5.55 -1.89
CA VAL A 94 -13.31 -6.91 -1.34
C VAL A 94 -12.72 -7.97 -2.28
N ALA A 95 -12.92 -7.83 -3.60
CA ALA A 95 -12.43 -8.78 -4.59
C ALA A 95 -10.89 -8.93 -4.56
N ASP A 96 -10.18 -7.82 -4.41
CA ASP A 96 -8.71 -7.82 -4.36
C ASP A 96 -8.16 -8.38 -3.05
N ALA A 97 -8.94 -8.31 -1.97
CA ALA A 97 -8.56 -8.93 -0.72
C ALA A 97 -8.74 -10.46 -0.81
N LEU A 98 -9.88 -10.92 -1.34
CA LEU A 98 -10.15 -12.36 -1.52
C LEU A 98 -9.18 -13.01 -2.50
N GLY A 99 -8.83 -12.32 -3.59
CA GLY A 99 -7.89 -12.80 -4.59
C GLY A 99 -6.44 -12.90 -4.08
N ALA A 100 -6.04 -12.06 -3.12
CA ALA A 100 -4.70 -12.13 -2.52
C ALA A 100 -4.44 -13.45 -1.78
N VAL A 101 -5.49 -14.12 -1.30
CA VAL A 101 -5.35 -15.44 -0.66
C VAL A 101 -5.10 -16.55 -1.69
N ALA A 102 -5.52 -16.34 -2.94
CA ALA A 102 -5.41 -17.34 -4.00
C ALA A 102 -4.12 -17.21 -4.84
N ALA A 103 -3.49 -16.03 -4.85
CA ALA A 103 -2.40 -15.70 -5.77
C ALA A 103 -0.98 -15.81 -5.19
N ASP A 104 -0.81 -16.25 -3.94
CA ASP A 104 0.49 -16.34 -3.24
C ASP A 104 1.37 -17.52 -3.74
N GLY A 105 1.28 -17.86 -5.03
CA GLY A 105 1.99 -19.00 -5.62
C GLY A 105 2.27 -18.91 -7.12
N VAL A 106 2.04 -17.77 -7.78
CA VAL A 106 2.39 -17.57 -9.20
C VAL A 106 2.94 -16.16 -9.37
N GLU A 107 4.24 -16.00 -9.15
CA GLU A 107 5.00 -14.84 -9.59
C GLU A 107 5.32 -15.05 -11.08
N ASP A 108 4.43 -14.57 -11.96
CA ASP A 108 4.80 -14.35 -13.36
C ASP A 108 5.51 -13.00 -13.43
N ASP A 109 6.84 -13.06 -13.41
CA ASP A 109 7.75 -12.00 -13.86
C ASP A 109 7.43 -11.67 -15.33
N GLU A 110 6.46 -10.78 -15.55
CA GLU A 110 6.34 -10.06 -16.82
C GLU A 110 7.01 -8.70 -16.66
N ASP A 111 8.17 -8.59 -17.28
CA ASP A 111 8.94 -7.38 -17.53
C ASP A 111 8.05 -6.26 -18.09
N LEU A 112 7.54 -5.40 -17.21
CA LEU A 112 7.21 -4.02 -17.59
C LEU A 112 8.51 -3.23 -17.64
N GLU A 113 9.29 -3.48 -18.67
CA GLU A 113 10.37 -2.62 -19.12
C GLU A 113 9.75 -1.25 -19.49
N TYR A 114 9.88 -0.26 -18.60
CA TYR A 114 9.60 1.14 -18.93
C TYR A 114 10.81 1.98 -18.54
N GLU A 115 11.82 1.94 -19.41
CA GLU A 115 12.90 2.91 -19.44
C GLU A 115 12.33 4.30 -19.75
N HIS A 116 12.28 5.16 -18.74
CA HIS A 116 12.45 6.59 -18.97
C HIS A 116 13.35 7.16 -17.88
N THR A 117 14.64 7.14 -18.18
CA THR A 117 15.66 8.01 -17.58
C THR A 117 15.21 9.45 -17.72
N ILE A 118 14.80 10.07 -16.62
CA ILE A 118 14.66 11.53 -16.54
C ILE A 118 16.08 12.07 -16.38
N PRO A 119 16.64 12.84 -17.33
CA PRO A 119 17.96 13.44 -17.16
C PRO A 119 17.91 14.44 -15.99
N ALA A 120 18.91 14.36 -15.12
CA ALA A 120 19.01 15.09 -13.85
C ALA A 120 19.22 16.62 -13.98
N ASP A 121 19.13 17.18 -15.20
CA ASP A 121 19.64 18.52 -15.50
C ASP A 121 18.54 19.60 -15.70
N GLN A 122 17.27 19.33 -15.35
CA GLN A 122 16.17 20.30 -15.55
C GLN A 122 15.56 20.89 -14.28
N PHE A 123 16.29 20.93 -13.16
CA PHE A 123 15.84 21.64 -11.94
C PHE A 123 16.88 22.65 -11.43
N VAL A 124 17.23 23.64 -12.27
CA VAL A 124 17.72 24.93 -11.78
C VAL A 124 17.10 26.03 -12.64
N GLN A 125 15.99 26.61 -12.19
CA GLN A 125 15.65 28.00 -12.52
C GLN A 125 14.87 28.63 -11.36
N THR A 126 15.66 29.13 -10.41
CA THR A 126 15.26 30.06 -9.37
C THR A 126 14.66 31.31 -10.01
N MET A 127 13.48 31.71 -9.55
CA MET A 127 12.89 33.01 -9.88
C MET A 127 13.81 34.14 -9.39
N ALA A 128 14.24 34.98 -10.31
CA ALA A 128 14.74 36.33 -10.02
C ALA A 128 13.89 37.35 -10.80
N PRO A 129 13.67 38.55 -10.25
CA PRO A 129 12.69 39.50 -10.77
C PRO A 129 13.18 40.24 -12.02
N SER A 130 12.17 40.69 -12.77
CA SER A 130 12.22 41.34 -14.07
C SER A 130 13.17 42.53 -14.18
N SER A 131 13.92 42.58 -15.27
CA SER A 131 14.45 43.83 -15.84
C SER A 131 14.34 43.80 -17.36
N THR A 132 13.68 44.83 -17.87
CA THR A 132 13.40 45.16 -19.27
C THR A 132 14.66 45.45 -20.07
N THR A 133 14.82 44.83 -21.25
CA THR A 133 15.43 45.46 -22.42
C THR A 133 15.04 44.71 -23.69
N ALA A 134 14.54 45.46 -24.67
CA ALA A 134 14.25 45.03 -26.03
C ALA A 134 15.54 44.71 -26.81
N VAL A 135 15.45 43.85 -27.83
CA VAL A 135 16.03 43.95 -29.20
C VAL A 135 15.68 42.66 -29.97
N ASP A 136 14.89 42.80 -31.05
CA ASP A 136 14.83 41.92 -32.24
C ASP A 136 16.05 42.22 -33.16
N PRO A 137 16.53 41.39 -34.12
CA PRO A 137 15.70 40.55 -35.01
C PRO A 137 16.31 39.23 -35.58
N ALA A 138 15.40 38.37 -36.08
CA ALA A 138 15.40 37.60 -37.35
C ALA A 138 16.47 36.54 -37.76
N VAL A 139 15.98 35.59 -38.59
CA VAL A 139 16.66 34.73 -39.62
C VAL A 139 17.02 33.28 -39.17
N PRO A 140 16.95 32.22 -40.03
CA PRO A 140 15.92 31.78 -40.98
C PRO A 140 15.51 30.28 -40.82
N VAL A 141 14.52 29.89 -41.62
CA VAL A 141 13.98 28.54 -41.85
C VAL A 141 15.02 27.61 -42.51
N GLY A 142 15.11 26.37 -42.02
CA GLY A 142 15.86 25.28 -42.65
C GLY A 142 15.04 23.98 -42.63
N ASP A 143 14.54 23.60 -43.80
CA ASP A 143 13.87 22.33 -44.08
C ASP A 143 14.87 21.16 -44.05
N SER A 144 14.53 20.08 -43.35
CA SER A 144 15.18 18.78 -43.56
C SER A 144 14.16 17.66 -43.38
N ALA A 145 13.77 17.11 -44.54
CA ALA A 145 12.96 15.93 -44.68
C ALA A 145 13.75 14.69 -44.25
N ALA A 146 13.24 13.95 -43.27
CA ALA A 146 13.69 12.60 -42.94
C ALA A 146 12.74 11.56 -43.54
N PRO A 147 13.24 10.41 -44.04
CA PRO A 147 12.42 9.40 -44.69
C PRO A 147 11.61 8.57 -43.68
N SER A 148 10.30 8.49 -43.91
CA SER A 148 9.38 7.58 -43.21
C SER A 148 9.66 6.12 -43.59
N ALA A 149 10.14 5.32 -42.64
CA ALA A 149 10.14 3.87 -42.74
C ALA A 149 8.83 3.32 -42.13
N THR A 150 7.92 2.87 -43.01
CA THR A 150 6.69 2.18 -42.62
C THR A 150 7.03 0.73 -42.30
N ILE A 151 7.15 0.39 -41.02
CA ILE A 151 7.21 -1.00 -40.55
C ILE A 151 5.78 -1.46 -40.29
N ALA A 152 5.31 -2.42 -41.08
CA ALA A 152 3.99 -3.01 -40.92
C ALA A 152 3.93 -3.82 -39.61
N ALA A 153 3.03 -3.42 -38.70
CA ALA A 153 2.78 -4.13 -37.47
C ALA A 153 2.07 -5.48 -37.74
N PRO A 154 2.51 -6.59 -37.11
CA PRO A 154 1.84 -7.88 -37.23
C PRO A 154 0.47 -7.82 -36.55
N THR A 155 -0.59 -7.86 -37.37
CA THR A 155 -1.99 -7.96 -36.94
C THR A 155 -2.37 -9.41 -36.69
N GLY A 156 -1.82 -10.01 -35.64
CA GLY A 156 -2.30 -11.28 -35.10
C GLY A 156 -3.27 -11.04 -33.94
N PRO A 157 -4.48 -11.62 -33.92
CA PRO A 157 -5.31 -11.59 -32.72
C PRO A 157 -4.61 -12.39 -31.62
N SER A 158 -4.11 -11.69 -30.60
CA SER A 158 -3.54 -12.32 -29.40
C SER A 158 -4.65 -13.10 -28.67
N GLN A 159 -4.59 -14.43 -28.75
CA GLN A 159 -5.60 -15.34 -28.20
C GLN A 159 -5.35 -15.74 -26.75
N TYR A 160 -4.40 -15.11 -26.05
CA TYR A 160 -4.22 -15.36 -24.62
C TYR A 160 -5.18 -14.48 -23.83
N PRO A 161 -6.03 -15.03 -22.94
CA PRO A 161 -6.82 -14.22 -22.03
C PRO A 161 -5.84 -13.50 -21.11
N ALA A 162 -5.58 -12.23 -21.39
CA ALA A 162 -4.72 -11.38 -20.58
C ALA A 162 -5.13 -11.55 -19.12
N ALA A 163 -4.20 -12.04 -18.28
CA ALA A 163 -4.39 -12.10 -16.85
C ALA A 163 -4.87 -10.71 -16.43
N ARG A 164 -6.12 -10.61 -15.96
CA ARG A 164 -6.73 -9.33 -15.65
C ARG A 164 -5.92 -8.72 -14.52
N GLY A 165 -5.04 -7.78 -14.87
CA GLY A 165 -4.18 -7.09 -13.91
C GLY A 165 -5.01 -6.60 -12.74
N ARG A 166 -4.46 -6.78 -11.52
CA ARG A 166 -5.13 -6.42 -10.28
C ARG A 166 -5.62 -4.98 -10.38
N ALA A 167 -6.89 -4.74 -10.06
CA ALA A 167 -7.50 -3.43 -10.24
C ALA A 167 -6.72 -2.39 -9.40
N VAL A 168 -6.30 -1.31 -10.02
CA VAL A 168 -5.48 -0.29 -9.38
C VAL A 168 -6.36 0.92 -8.98
N PHE A 169 -6.03 1.60 -7.89
CA PHE A 169 -6.76 2.80 -7.47
C PHE A 169 -6.43 3.99 -8.39
N GLY A 170 -7.44 4.59 -9.04
CA GLY A 170 -7.30 5.68 -10.00
C GLY A 170 -7.40 7.10 -9.41
N PRO A 171 -7.25 8.15 -10.23
CA PRO A 171 -7.15 9.55 -9.77
C PRO A 171 -8.47 10.15 -9.25
N ALA A 172 -9.62 9.50 -9.47
CA ALA A 172 -10.92 10.05 -9.06
C ALA A 172 -11.01 10.29 -7.54
N GLY A 173 -10.61 9.30 -6.73
CA GLY A 173 -10.64 9.48 -5.26
C GLY A 173 -9.63 10.51 -4.75
N ILE A 174 -8.57 10.80 -5.51
CA ILE A 174 -7.65 11.90 -5.20
C ILE A 174 -8.37 13.24 -5.35
N ARG A 175 -9.09 13.44 -6.46
CA ARG A 175 -9.87 14.66 -6.70
C ARG A 175 -11.00 14.85 -5.69
N ASP A 176 -11.65 13.76 -5.29
CA ASP A 176 -12.67 13.81 -4.25
C ASP A 176 -12.08 14.28 -2.91
N MET A 177 -10.91 13.74 -2.53
CA MET A 177 -10.18 14.18 -1.33
C MET A 177 -9.69 15.64 -1.43
N GLU A 178 -9.24 16.10 -2.61
CA GLU A 178 -8.91 17.51 -2.85
C GLU A 178 -10.13 18.42 -2.62
N GLY A 179 -11.30 18.01 -3.13
CA GLY A 179 -12.56 18.69 -2.90
C GLY A 179 -12.91 18.80 -1.42
N VAL A 180 -12.70 17.72 -0.65
CA VAL A 180 -12.86 17.72 0.80
C VAL A 180 -11.89 18.70 1.47
N LEU A 181 -10.59 18.56 1.20
CA LEU A 181 -9.55 19.35 1.87
C LEU A 181 -9.65 20.85 1.59
N SER A 182 -10.14 21.25 0.42
CA SER A 182 -10.32 22.67 0.08
C SER A 182 -11.25 23.43 1.04
N HIS A 183 -12.06 22.72 1.82
CA HIS A 183 -13.00 23.28 2.80
C HIS A 183 -12.51 23.15 4.25
N HIS A 184 -11.32 22.57 4.44
CA HIS A 184 -10.73 22.38 5.76
C HIS A 184 -9.73 23.48 6.10
N PRO A 185 -9.53 23.79 7.41
CA PRO A 185 -8.57 24.80 7.82
C PRO A 185 -7.14 24.46 7.35
N PRO A 186 -6.30 25.48 7.09
CA PRO A 186 -4.88 25.28 6.81
C PRO A 186 -4.19 24.45 7.91
N GLY A 187 -3.24 23.60 7.51
CA GLY A 187 -2.58 22.66 8.42
C GLY A 187 -3.36 21.36 8.68
N THR A 188 -4.43 21.11 7.91
CA THR A 188 -5.11 19.81 7.87
C THR A 188 -4.48 18.94 6.78
N LEU A 189 -4.08 17.72 7.11
CA LEU A 189 -3.55 16.71 6.19
C LEU A 189 -4.68 15.76 5.74
N GLY A 190 -4.81 15.52 4.44
CA GLY A 190 -5.78 14.57 3.89
C GLY A 190 -5.16 13.20 3.69
N LEU A 191 -5.80 12.16 4.23
CA LEU A 191 -5.35 10.77 4.15
C LEU A 191 -6.28 9.97 3.25
N LEU A 192 -5.72 9.38 2.21
CA LEU A 192 -6.43 8.38 1.41
C LEU A 192 -5.85 7.00 1.69
N VAL A 193 -6.67 6.14 2.28
CA VAL A 193 -6.27 4.79 2.70
C VAL A 193 -6.96 3.75 1.83
N SER A 194 -6.20 2.82 1.27
CA SER A 194 -6.72 1.79 0.37
C SER A 194 -6.04 0.44 0.65
N ASN A 195 -6.72 -0.68 0.36
CA ASN A 195 -6.09 -2.01 0.32
C ASN A 195 -5.53 -2.36 -1.06
N ARG A 196 -5.78 -1.49 -2.05
CA ARG A 196 -5.23 -1.56 -3.39
C ARG A 196 -4.10 -0.57 -3.57
N ARG A 197 -3.11 -0.96 -4.35
CA ARG A 197 -2.05 -0.06 -4.80
C ARG A 197 -2.64 1.13 -5.55
N PHE A 198 -2.02 2.29 -5.36
CA PHE A 198 -2.33 3.49 -6.12
C PHE A 198 -1.68 3.42 -7.48
N GLY A 199 -2.44 3.76 -8.52
CA GLY A 199 -1.96 3.72 -9.89
C GLY A 199 -1.14 4.95 -10.21
N MET A 200 -0.34 4.85 -11.26
CA MET A 200 0.57 5.93 -11.63
C MET A 200 -0.17 7.26 -11.85
N ALA A 201 -1.36 7.21 -12.48
CA ALA A 201 -2.22 8.38 -12.63
C ALA A 201 -2.71 8.97 -11.29
N ALA A 202 -3.04 8.13 -10.30
CA ALA A 202 -3.45 8.59 -8.98
C ALA A 202 -2.28 9.21 -8.21
N VAL A 203 -1.11 8.57 -8.25
CA VAL A 203 0.11 9.08 -7.62
C VAL A 203 0.52 10.41 -8.26
N ARG A 204 0.55 10.52 -9.60
CA ARG A 204 0.84 11.80 -10.28
C ARG A 204 -0.12 12.91 -9.88
N GLN A 205 -1.43 12.63 -9.81
CA GLN A 205 -2.43 13.60 -9.34
C GLN A 205 -2.13 14.04 -7.90
N ALA A 206 -1.85 13.10 -6.99
CA ALA A 206 -1.57 13.43 -5.59
C ALA A 206 -0.29 14.26 -5.43
N MET A 207 0.77 13.89 -6.14
CA MET A 207 2.06 14.58 -6.11
C MET A 207 2.00 15.97 -6.73
N GLY A 208 1.15 16.18 -7.74
CA GLY A 208 0.90 17.48 -8.35
C GLY A 208 -0.12 18.37 -7.60
N SER A 209 -0.71 17.87 -6.52
CA SER A 209 -1.71 18.62 -5.76
C SER A 209 -1.08 19.73 -4.91
N ASN A 210 -1.72 20.89 -4.89
CA ASN A 210 -1.37 22.00 -3.98
C ASN A 210 -1.94 21.83 -2.56
N LEU A 211 -2.57 20.69 -2.27
CA LEU A 211 -3.12 20.36 -0.96
C LEU A 211 -2.27 19.26 -0.29
N PRO A 212 -2.13 19.28 1.04
CA PRO A 212 -1.33 18.31 1.75
C PRO A 212 -2.01 16.93 1.75
N LEU A 213 -1.50 16.01 0.93
CA LEU A 213 -2.06 14.67 0.74
C LEU A 213 -1.08 13.59 1.17
N LEU A 214 -1.61 12.57 1.83
CA LEU A 214 -0.93 11.34 2.22
C LEU A 214 -1.71 10.12 1.70
N LEU A 215 -1.01 9.28 0.94
CA LEU A 215 -1.51 8.01 0.40
C LEU A 215 -0.99 6.85 1.24
N VAL A 216 -1.89 6.02 1.75
CA VAL A 216 -1.53 4.87 2.59
C VAL A 216 -2.14 3.60 2.01
N ASN A 217 -1.31 2.59 1.78
CA ASN A 217 -1.76 1.27 1.34
C ASN A 217 -1.74 0.30 2.54
N LEU A 218 -2.92 0.01 3.08
CA LEU A 218 -3.12 -0.91 4.20
C LEU A 218 -3.84 -2.18 3.72
N ALA A 219 -3.13 -3.30 3.68
CA ALA A 219 -3.65 -4.59 3.26
C ALA A 219 -4.03 -5.45 4.48
N PRO A 220 -5.15 -6.18 4.45
CA PRO A 220 -5.39 -7.23 5.45
C PRO A 220 -4.28 -8.29 5.40
N PRO A 221 -3.86 -8.85 6.54
CA PRO A 221 -2.99 -10.01 6.55
C PRO A 221 -3.68 -11.20 5.87
N ALA A 222 -2.89 -12.10 5.28
CA ALA A 222 -3.41 -13.29 4.62
C ALA A 222 -4.34 -14.09 5.56
N GLY A 223 -5.54 -14.44 5.07
CA GLY A 223 -6.54 -15.20 5.84
C GLY A 223 -7.44 -14.40 6.79
N ALA A 224 -7.25 -13.08 6.96
CA ALA A 224 -8.05 -12.27 7.89
C ALA A 224 -9.42 -11.79 7.36
N LEU A 225 -9.80 -12.18 6.13
CA LEU A 225 -11.03 -11.69 5.50
C LEU A 225 -12.36 -12.11 6.11
N PRO A 226 -12.49 -13.23 6.84
CA PRO A 226 -13.75 -13.54 7.51
C PRO A 226 -14.14 -12.49 8.56
N SER A 227 -13.18 -11.76 9.12
CA SER A 227 -13.41 -10.66 10.07
C SER A 227 -12.20 -9.73 10.15
N LEU A 228 -12.37 -8.47 9.77
CA LEU A 228 -11.36 -7.42 9.95
C LEU A 228 -11.47 -6.72 11.31
N LEU A 229 -12.51 -7.02 12.10
CA LEU A 229 -12.70 -6.44 13.42
C LEU A 229 -11.56 -6.81 14.37
N GLY A 230 -10.85 -5.79 14.86
CA GLY A 230 -9.71 -5.97 15.76
C GLY A 230 -8.42 -6.41 15.08
N THR A 231 -8.44 -6.61 13.76
CA THR A 231 -7.28 -7.01 12.98
C THR A 231 -6.42 -5.79 12.67
N LYS A 232 -5.11 -5.89 12.92
CA LYS A 232 -4.13 -4.90 12.44
C LYS A 232 -3.83 -5.17 10.97
N LEU A 233 -3.99 -4.15 10.15
CA LEU A 233 -3.64 -4.16 8.73
C LEU A 233 -2.12 -4.01 8.55
N GLN A 234 -1.58 -4.60 7.49
CA GLN A 234 -0.20 -4.46 7.08
C GLN A 234 -0.04 -3.20 6.22
N CYS A 235 0.87 -2.31 6.63
CA CYS A 235 1.25 -1.16 5.82
C CYS A 235 2.24 -1.58 4.73
N THR A 236 1.81 -1.47 3.48
CA THR A 236 2.57 -1.88 2.29
C THR A 236 2.94 -0.70 1.39
N GLY A 237 2.45 0.50 1.71
CA GLY A 237 2.77 1.73 0.98
C GLY A 237 2.45 2.95 1.83
N PHE A 238 3.34 3.94 1.81
CA PHE A 238 3.18 5.19 2.55
C PHE A 238 3.88 6.30 1.75
N GLN A 239 3.12 7.20 1.14
CA GLN A 239 3.63 8.22 0.23
C GLN A 239 2.91 9.55 0.43
N TRP A 240 3.62 10.66 0.46
CA TRP A 240 3.04 12.00 0.60
C TRP A 240 3.63 12.96 -0.42
N ASN A 241 2.92 14.05 -0.69
CA ASN A 241 3.39 15.10 -1.60
C ASN A 241 4.18 16.20 -0.89
N TYR A 242 4.81 17.08 -1.66
CA TYR A 242 5.64 18.17 -1.13
C TYR A 242 4.86 19.10 -0.17
N THR A 243 3.58 19.38 -0.48
CA THR A 243 2.73 20.20 0.39
C THR A 243 2.50 19.54 1.76
N ALA A 244 2.34 18.21 1.81
CA ALA A 244 2.22 17.46 3.05
C ALA A 244 3.54 17.41 3.83
N GLU A 245 4.69 17.40 3.15
CA GLU A 245 6.01 17.37 3.80
C GLU A 245 6.21 18.56 4.76
N ALA A 246 5.70 19.74 4.41
CA ALA A 246 5.73 20.92 5.27
C ALA A 246 4.98 20.73 6.61
N LEU A 247 4.00 19.81 6.65
CA LEU A 247 3.26 19.45 7.87
C LEU A 247 3.89 18.27 8.62
N LEU A 248 4.89 17.61 8.04
CA LEU A 248 5.50 16.38 8.54
C LEU A 248 7.00 16.55 8.85
N PRO A 249 7.41 17.60 9.60
CA PRO A 249 8.82 17.91 9.80
C PRO A 249 9.56 16.75 10.48
N GLY A 250 10.64 16.31 9.84
CA GLY A 250 11.51 15.25 10.34
C GLY A 250 10.97 13.83 10.16
N LEU A 251 9.82 13.66 9.50
CA LEU A 251 9.29 12.34 9.16
C LEU A 251 10.04 11.77 7.95
N VAL A 252 10.54 10.55 8.10
CA VAL A 252 11.22 9.79 7.06
C VAL A 252 10.59 8.41 7.01
N ALA A 253 10.11 7.98 5.84
CA ALA A 253 9.63 6.63 5.64
C ALA A 253 10.75 5.77 5.07
N VAL A 254 11.07 4.67 5.75
CA VAL A 254 12.13 3.74 5.34
C VAL A 254 11.51 2.36 5.12
N PRO A 255 11.66 1.77 3.92
CA PRO A 255 11.33 0.37 3.70
C PRO A 255 12.22 -0.51 4.58
N ARG A 256 11.64 -1.42 5.35
CA ARG A 256 12.36 -2.51 6.00
C ARG A 256 12.12 -3.80 5.24
N TYR A 257 13.19 -4.31 4.67
CA TYR A 257 13.23 -5.69 4.23
C TYR A 257 13.42 -6.57 5.48
N PRO A 258 12.59 -7.60 5.67
CA PRO A 258 12.77 -8.53 6.77
C PRO A 258 14.18 -9.11 6.64
N THR A 259 15.00 -8.88 7.68
CA THR A 259 16.30 -9.53 7.76
C THR A 259 16.01 -11.01 7.98
N THR A 260 16.27 -11.85 6.98
CA THR A 260 16.12 -13.30 7.08
C THR A 260 16.92 -13.78 8.29
N ALA A 261 16.23 -14.02 9.40
CA ALA A 261 16.84 -14.45 10.65
C ALA A 261 17.48 -15.82 10.43
N GLY A 262 18.79 -15.83 10.15
CA GLY A 262 19.53 -17.05 9.87
C GLY A 262 20.48 -17.00 8.67
N GLN A 263 20.46 -15.96 7.83
CA GLN A 263 21.58 -15.72 6.92
C GLN A 263 22.74 -15.09 7.68
N THR A 264 23.45 -15.91 8.47
CA THR A 264 24.89 -15.71 8.60
C THR A 264 25.42 -15.67 7.18
N LEU A 265 26.03 -14.55 6.77
CA LEU A 265 26.74 -14.42 5.50
C LEU A 265 27.91 -15.40 5.48
N ALA A 266 27.62 -16.69 5.31
CA ALA A 266 28.61 -17.68 4.97
C ALA A 266 28.95 -17.42 3.51
N PHE A 267 30.12 -16.83 3.29
CA PHE A 267 30.73 -16.73 1.97
C PHE A 267 30.69 -18.11 1.29
N PRO A 268 30.37 -18.19 -0.02
CA PRO A 268 30.20 -19.47 -0.69
C PRO A 268 31.53 -20.24 -0.70
N VAL A 269 31.59 -21.30 0.09
CA VAL A 269 32.43 -22.46 -0.22
C VAL A 269 31.57 -23.41 -1.06
N HIS A 270 32.16 -23.88 -2.15
CA HIS A 270 31.62 -24.67 -3.27
C HIS A 270 30.74 -25.90 -2.91
N PRO A 271 30.11 -26.58 -3.91
CA PRO A 271 28.72 -27.00 -3.86
C PRO A 271 28.56 -28.51 -3.56
N ASN A 272 27.45 -28.90 -2.94
CA ASN A 272 26.73 -30.12 -3.35
C ASN A 272 25.34 -30.20 -2.69
N THR A 273 24.33 -30.06 -3.54
CA THR A 273 23.06 -30.81 -3.56
C THR A 273 22.40 -31.14 -2.21
N GLY A 274 21.61 -30.20 -1.69
CA GLY A 274 20.51 -30.45 -0.77
C GLY A 274 19.26 -29.68 -1.20
N PRO A 275 18.03 -30.16 -0.89
CA PRO A 275 16.80 -29.46 -1.26
C PRO A 275 16.79 -28.07 -0.64
N SER A 276 16.69 -27.06 -1.50
CA SER A 276 16.65 -25.65 -1.10
C SER A 276 15.48 -25.43 -0.14
N PRO A 277 15.69 -24.89 1.07
CA PRO A 277 14.59 -24.52 1.95
C PRO A 277 13.75 -23.48 1.21
N ALA A 278 12.45 -23.75 1.06
CA ALA A 278 11.51 -22.83 0.45
C ALA A 278 11.68 -21.45 1.10
N ALA A 279 12.17 -20.48 0.32
CA ALA A 279 12.38 -19.13 0.80
C ALA A 279 11.00 -18.54 1.10
N VAL A 280 10.68 -18.40 2.39
CA VAL A 280 9.49 -17.69 2.81
C VAL A 280 9.77 -16.20 2.54
N SER A 281 9.35 -15.74 1.37
CA SER A 281 9.38 -14.33 1.00
C SER A 281 8.45 -13.57 1.94
N SER A 282 9.03 -12.87 2.91
CA SER A 282 8.25 -12.01 3.80
C SER A 282 8.18 -10.62 3.19
N ALA A 283 6.96 -10.09 3.03
CA ALA A 283 6.76 -8.78 2.43
C ALA A 283 7.46 -7.68 3.27
N PRO A 284 8.03 -6.64 2.63
CA PRO A 284 8.70 -5.55 3.33
C PRO A 284 7.74 -4.83 4.28
N GLU A 285 8.21 -4.54 5.50
CA GLU A 285 7.52 -3.75 6.51
C GLU A 285 7.91 -2.27 6.33
N ILE A 286 6.97 -1.34 6.33
CA ILE A 286 7.31 0.09 6.31
C ILE A 286 7.47 0.59 7.74
N ILE A 287 8.61 1.22 8.03
CA ILE A 287 8.83 1.89 9.30
C ILE A 287 8.91 3.39 9.09
N LEU A 288 8.10 4.11 9.85
CA LEU A 288 8.19 5.56 9.96
C LEU A 288 9.22 5.91 11.02
N LEU A 289 10.23 6.67 10.60
CA LEU A 289 11.23 7.27 11.45
C LEU A 289 10.90 8.75 11.61
N LEU A 290 10.94 9.26 12.83
CA LEU A 290 10.93 10.69 13.11
C LEU A 290 12.30 11.07 13.68
N HIS A 291 13.02 11.97 13.02
CA HIS A 291 14.41 12.33 13.39
C HIS A 291 15.31 11.09 13.55
N GLY A 292 15.18 10.11 12.65
CA GLY A 292 15.95 8.86 12.68
C GLY A 292 15.54 7.85 13.76
N ARG A 293 14.51 8.14 14.57
CA ARG A 293 13.99 7.22 15.59
C ARG A 293 12.67 6.59 15.13
N LYS A 294 12.50 5.29 15.32
CA LYS A 294 11.24 4.60 15.05
C LYS A 294 10.12 5.27 15.85
N ILE A 295 9.05 5.69 15.16
CA ILE A 295 7.83 6.14 15.84
C ILE A 295 7.33 4.96 16.67
N GLN A 296 7.34 5.11 17.98
CA GLN A 296 6.73 4.14 18.87
C GLN A 296 5.24 4.48 18.96
N PRO A 297 4.36 3.46 18.96
CA PRO A 297 2.95 3.67 19.24
C PRO A 297 2.82 4.39 20.58
N ALA A 298 1.90 5.36 20.67
CA ALA A 298 1.57 5.97 21.95
C ALA A 298 1.10 4.86 22.91
N PRO A 299 1.47 4.93 24.22
CA PRO A 299 0.97 3.97 25.19
C PRO A 299 -0.56 3.97 25.16
N ALA A 300 -1.16 2.78 25.10
CA ALA A 300 -2.61 2.64 25.14
C ALA A 300 -3.13 3.24 26.45
N PHE A 301 -3.99 4.25 26.36
CA PHE A 301 -4.73 4.83 27.49
C PHE A 301 -6.00 4.04 27.76
#